data_AF-B1G0B2-F1
#
_entry.id   AF-B1G0B2-F1
#
_cell.length_a   1.000
_cell.length_b   1.000
_cell.length_c   1.000
_cell.angle_alpha   90.00
_cell.angle_beta   90.00
_cell.angle_gamma   90.00
#
_symmetry.space_group_name_H-M   'P 1'
#
loop_
_entity.id
_entity.type
_entity.pdbx_description
1 polymer ?
#
loop_
_entity_poly.entity_id
_entity_poly.type
_entity_poly.pdbx_seq_one_letter_code
_entity_poly.pdbx_strand_id
1 'polypeptide(L)'
;MPKASATPFALAERAIISLYDGGVLSPAVLERLIASFATANPDWDTEPTERSVDGRSLHEVVALTMLPGESLRAARKSFMSIIEHIAGAPKTKKTSRAASKVKEEVEEEEPAEEDDEDSAELARQLSGGTRGTRGTRGTSSNRRRGSAKSEDADTSARKPAGRAAFNPLVNAAAPRKSKS
;
A
#
# COMPACT_ATOMS: atom_id res chain seq x y z
N MET A 1 31.68 30.88 11.89
CA MET A 1 30.79 29.77 12.28
C MET A 1 31.46 28.47 11.89
N PRO A 2 31.77 27.58 12.85
CA PRO A 2 32.40 26.31 12.53
C PRO A 2 31.39 25.49 11.72
N LYS A 3 31.74 25.17 10.48
CA LYS A 3 31.03 24.16 9.69
C LYS A 3 31.41 22.82 10.34
N ALA A 4 30.64 22.38 11.32
CA ALA A 4 30.74 21.01 11.80
C ALA A 4 30.66 20.12 10.55
N SER A 5 31.66 19.27 10.34
CA SER A 5 31.62 18.25 9.30
C SER A 5 30.30 17.50 9.46
N ALA A 6 29.38 17.69 8.51
CA ALA A 6 28.03 17.15 8.63
C ALA A 6 28.14 15.62 8.70
N THR A 7 27.63 15.03 9.78
CA THR A 7 27.58 13.58 9.93
C THR A 7 26.64 13.01 8.86
N PRO A 8 26.82 11.75 8.42
CA PRO A 8 25.90 11.12 7.49
C PRO A 8 24.44 11.17 7.97
N PHE A 9 24.23 11.05 9.29
CA PHE A 9 22.92 11.22 9.92
C PHE A 9 22.36 12.63 9.72
N ALA A 10 23.13 13.69 10.05
CA ALA A 10 22.66 15.06 9.89
C ALA A 10 22.34 15.41 8.42
N LEU A 11 23.08 14.83 7.47
CA LEU A 11 22.78 14.96 6.04
C LEU A 11 21.49 14.25 5.65
N ALA A 12 21.27 13.04 6.15
CA ALA A 12 20.05 12.27 5.89
C ALA A 12 18.83 12.96 6.53
N GLU A 13 18.95 13.40 7.78
CA GLU A 13 17.93 14.14 8.52
C GLU A 13 17.46 15.36 7.72
N ARG A 14 18.41 16.23 7.34
CA ARG A 14 18.11 17.43 6.56
C ARG A 14 17.47 17.13 5.21
N ALA A 15 17.96 16.11 4.52
CA ALA A 15 17.39 15.69 3.24
C ALA A 15 15.93 15.25 3.41
N ILE A 16 15.65 14.38 4.38
CA ILE A 16 14.29 13.87 4.65
C ILE A 16 13.34 15.02 5.00
N ILE A 17 13.75 15.90 5.92
CA ILE A 17 12.93 17.02 6.36
C ILE A 17 12.66 17.99 5.20
N SER A 18 13.68 18.34 4.41
CA SER A 18 13.49 19.26 3.27
C SER A 18 12.55 18.69 2.20
N LEU A 19 12.58 17.37 1.95
CA LEU A 19 11.66 16.72 1.03
C LEU A 19 10.24 16.66 1.60
N TYR A 20 10.10 16.49 2.91
CA TYR A 20 8.82 16.51 3.60
C TYR A 20 8.17 17.88 3.52
N ASP A 21 8.92 18.94 3.87
CA ASP A 21 8.47 20.32 3.78
C ASP A 21 8.16 20.74 2.33
N GLY A 22 8.90 20.20 1.37
CA GLY A 22 8.65 20.37 -0.06
C GLY A 22 7.44 19.59 -0.59
N GLY A 23 6.78 18.75 0.23
CA GLY A 23 5.63 17.95 -0.17
C GLY A 23 5.93 16.84 -1.19
N VAL A 24 7.21 16.48 -1.36
CA VAL A 24 7.67 15.47 -2.32
C VAL A 24 8.08 14.15 -1.66
N LEU A 25 8.05 14.09 -0.32
CA LEU A 25 8.35 12.89 0.44
C LEU A 25 7.19 11.88 0.35
N SER A 26 7.31 10.94 -0.57
CA SER A 26 6.45 9.75 -0.64
C SER A 26 7.18 8.52 -0.05
N PRO A 27 6.46 7.46 0.35
CA PRO A 27 7.08 6.25 0.91
C PRO A 27 8.21 5.68 0.04
N ALA A 28 7.99 5.60 -1.27
CA ALA A 28 8.98 5.09 -2.22
C ALA A 28 10.23 5.99 -2.36
N VAL A 29 10.08 7.30 -2.14
CA VAL A 29 11.21 8.25 -2.15
C VAL A 29 12.03 8.08 -0.87
N LEU A 30 11.34 7.94 0.27
CA LEU A 30 11.98 7.73 1.56
C LEU A 30 12.80 6.44 1.58
N GLU A 31 12.26 5.33 1.10
CA GLU A 31 12.99 4.05 0.98
C GLU A 31 14.28 4.19 0.17
N ARG A 32 14.21 4.83 -1.00
CA ARG A 32 15.37 5.05 -1.87
C ARG A 32 16.40 5.94 -1.20
N LEU A 33 15.95 6.95 -0.47
CA LEU A 33 16.84 7.88 0.21
C LEU A 33 17.56 7.18 1.37
N ILE A 34 16.84 6.45 2.23
CA ILE A 34 17.43 5.63 3.30
C ILE A 34 18.42 4.62 2.71
N ALA A 35 18.04 3.90 1.63
CA ALA A 35 18.92 2.96 0.97
C ALA A 35 20.17 3.61 0.34
N SER A 36 20.09 4.88 -0.05
CA SER A 36 21.26 5.63 -0.56
C SER A 36 22.23 6.01 0.55
N PHE A 37 21.72 6.28 1.77
CA PHE A 37 22.53 6.58 2.93
C PHE A 37 23.04 5.33 3.65
N ALA A 38 22.44 4.15 3.43
CA ALA A 38 22.88 2.89 4.02
C ALA A 38 24.37 2.58 3.75
N THR A 39 24.94 3.04 2.64
CA THR A 39 26.39 2.85 2.35
C THR A 39 27.30 3.70 3.24
N ALA A 40 26.78 4.80 3.79
CA ALA A 40 27.52 5.73 4.64
C ALA A 40 27.39 5.39 6.14
N ASN A 41 26.63 4.34 6.48
CA ASN A 41 26.35 3.89 7.85
C ASN A 41 26.01 5.05 8.82
N PRO A 42 24.97 5.85 8.54
CA PRO A 42 24.49 6.84 9.49
C PRO A 42 24.07 6.18 10.80
N ASP A 43 24.43 6.82 11.92
CA ASP A 43 23.95 6.43 13.24
C ASP A 43 22.50 6.87 13.40
N TRP A 44 21.58 5.94 13.18
CA TRP A 44 20.14 6.22 13.25
C TRP A 44 19.64 6.37 14.68
N ASP A 45 20.39 5.96 15.71
CA ASP A 45 20.02 6.12 17.12
C ASP A 45 20.26 7.53 17.66
N THR A 46 20.97 8.37 16.90
CA THR A 46 21.22 9.78 17.22
C THR A 46 19.90 10.56 17.37
N GLU A 47 19.84 11.46 18.35
CA GLU A 47 18.66 12.29 18.56
C GLU A 47 18.51 13.34 17.43
N PRO A 48 17.33 13.46 16.80
CA PRO A 48 17.07 14.43 15.75
C PRO A 48 17.28 15.87 16.23
N THR A 49 18.05 16.64 15.47
CA THR A 49 18.34 18.05 15.77
C THR A 49 17.48 19.01 14.95
N GLU A 50 17.07 18.61 13.75
CA GLU A 50 16.26 19.42 12.86
C GLU A 50 14.77 19.13 13.05
N ARG A 51 13.95 20.13 12.71
CA ARG A 51 12.50 20.07 12.77
C ARG A 51 11.92 20.57 11.45
N SER A 52 10.86 19.93 10.99
CA SER A 52 10.08 20.38 9.83
C SER A 52 9.31 21.67 10.13
N VAL A 53 8.73 22.26 9.08
CA VAL A 53 7.93 23.50 9.18
C VAL A 53 6.71 23.34 10.10
N ASP A 54 6.16 22.13 10.20
CA ASP A 54 5.06 21.78 11.12
C ASP A 54 5.54 21.31 12.51
N GLY A 55 6.83 21.42 12.81
CA GLY A 55 7.42 21.14 14.13
C GLY A 55 7.69 19.65 14.40
N ARG A 56 7.54 18.78 13.40
CA ARG A 56 7.78 17.34 13.53
C ARG A 56 9.26 17.02 13.48
N SER A 57 9.66 16.03 14.26
CA SER A 57 10.98 15.44 14.24
C SER A 57 11.13 14.45 13.08
N LEU A 58 12.38 14.10 12.74
CA LEU A 58 12.68 13.06 11.76
C LEU A 58 11.90 11.76 11.99
N HIS A 59 11.84 11.29 13.23
CA HIS A 59 11.14 10.05 13.60
C HIS A 59 9.66 10.11 13.27
N GLU A 60 9.00 11.24 13.58
CA GLU A 60 7.59 11.44 13.31
C GLU A 60 7.31 11.56 11.81
N VAL A 61 8.16 12.28 11.07
CA VAL A 61 8.04 12.40 9.60
C VAL A 61 8.13 11.03 8.93
N VAL A 62 9.12 10.22 9.31
CA VAL A 62 9.30 8.87 8.76
C VAL A 62 8.16 7.93 9.16
N ALA A 63 7.73 7.97 10.42
CA ALA A 63 6.61 7.15 10.89
C ALA A 63 5.29 7.52 10.17
N LEU A 64 4.98 8.81 10.03
CA LEU A 64 3.75 9.27 9.38
C LEU A 64 3.73 8.96 7.88
N THR A 65 4.89 8.98 7.23
CA THR A 65 4.99 8.69 5.79
C THR A 65 4.87 7.19 5.51
N MET A 66 5.52 6.33 6.28
CA MET A 66 5.50 4.88 6.06
C MET A 66 4.32 4.17 6.72
N LEU A 67 3.84 4.67 7.85
CA LEU A 67 2.79 4.08 8.69
C LEU A 67 1.70 5.12 8.98
N PRO A 68 0.85 5.45 7.98
CA PRO A 68 -0.21 6.42 8.17
C PRO A 68 -1.21 5.91 9.22
N GLY A 69 -1.51 6.74 10.23
CA GLY A 69 -2.42 6.41 11.34
C GLY A 69 -1.73 5.94 12.61
N GLU A 70 -0.41 5.72 12.58
CA GLU A 70 0.38 5.41 13.76
C GLU A 70 0.40 6.60 14.74
N SER A 71 0.41 6.30 16.05
CA SER A 71 0.50 7.35 17.06
C SER A 71 1.90 7.99 17.09
N LEU A 72 1.98 9.31 17.23
CA LEU A 72 3.27 10.02 17.34
C LEU A 72 4.09 9.58 18.56
N ARG A 73 3.44 9.05 19.61
CA ARG A 73 4.13 8.53 20.80
C ARG A 73 5.01 7.32 20.50
N ALA A 74 4.61 6.50 19.51
CA ALA A 74 5.37 5.33 19.08
C ALA A 74 6.38 5.64 17.97
N ALA A 75 6.45 6.90 17.49
CA ALA A 75 7.21 7.26 16.29
C ALA A 75 8.68 6.84 16.33
N ARG A 76 9.36 6.96 17.49
CA ARG A 76 10.77 6.52 17.62
C ARG A 76 10.93 5.01 17.43
N LYS A 77 10.03 4.21 18.03
CA LYS A 77 10.06 2.74 17.90
C LYS A 77 9.75 2.33 16.47
N SER A 78 8.71 2.92 15.89
CA SER A 78 8.31 2.67 14.51
C SER A 78 9.42 3.06 13.52
N PHE A 79 10.07 4.20 13.75
CA PHE A 79 11.22 4.65 12.97
C PHE A 79 12.34 3.60 12.95
N MET A 80 12.77 3.09 14.12
CA MET A 80 13.84 2.08 14.15
C MET A 80 13.45 0.82 13.39
N SER A 81 12.21 0.34 13.56
CA SER A 81 11.72 -0.83 12.83
C SER A 81 11.69 -0.60 11.30
N ILE A 82 11.28 0.59 10.85
CA ILE A 82 11.30 0.98 9.43
C ILE A 82 12.74 1.02 8.90
N ILE A 83 13.65 1.65 9.62
CA ILE A 83 15.05 1.78 9.22
C ILE A 83 15.73 0.42 9.16
N GLU A 84 15.52 -0.43 10.16
CA GLU A 84 16.03 -1.80 10.17
C GLU A 84 15.50 -2.60 8.97
N HIS A 85 14.19 -2.48 8.67
CA HIS A 85 13.59 -3.13 7.53
C HIS A 85 14.19 -2.67 6.19
N ILE A 86 14.42 -1.37 6.01
CA ILE A 86 14.88 -0.81 4.73
C ILE A 86 16.40 -0.92 4.57
N ALA A 87 17.17 -0.59 5.60
CA ALA A 87 18.64 -0.61 5.58
C ALA A 87 19.20 -2.03 5.78
N GLY A 88 18.47 -2.90 6.49
CA GLY A 88 18.80 -4.32 6.67
C GLY A 88 18.37 -5.22 5.51
N ALA A 89 17.50 -4.75 4.60
CA ALA A 89 17.14 -5.52 3.41
C ALA A 89 18.30 -5.54 2.39
N PRO A 90 18.96 -6.68 2.14
CA PRO A 90 19.88 -6.78 1.01
C PRO A 90 19.07 -6.54 -0.26
N LYS A 91 19.63 -5.75 -1.19
CA LYS A 91 19.04 -5.31 -2.47
C LYS A 91 18.53 -6.48 -3.33
N THR A 92 17.43 -7.09 -2.94
CA THR A 92 16.71 -8.08 -3.73
C THR A 92 15.69 -7.30 -4.55
N LYS A 93 15.77 -7.49 -5.87
CA LYS A 93 14.92 -6.84 -6.85
C LYS A 93 13.45 -6.91 -6.42
N LYS A 94 12.73 -5.79 -6.62
CA LYS A 94 11.27 -5.70 -6.56
C LYS A 94 10.60 -6.98 -7.05
N THR A 95 10.09 -7.77 -6.12
CA THR A 95 8.94 -8.62 -6.34
C THR A 95 7.87 -8.17 -5.36
N SER A 96 6.77 -7.71 -5.92
CA SER A 96 5.47 -7.60 -5.29
C SER A 96 5.24 -8.64 -4.18
N ARG A 97 4.84 -8.14 -3.01
CA ARG A 97 3.85 -8.77 -2.10
C ARG A 97 4.15 -10.22 -1.70
N ALA A 98 4.85 -10.44 -0.59
CA ALA A 98 4.55 -11.47 0.41
C ALA A 98 5.58 -11.51 1.56
N ALA A 99 5.03 -11.67 2.77
CA ALA A 99 5.55 -12.42 3.91
C ALA A 99 6.82 -11.92 4.63
N SER A 100 6.62 -11.23 5.76
CA SER A 100 7.48 -11.38 6.93
C SER A 100 6.80 -12.32 7.93
N LYS A 101 7.01 -13.63 7.77
CA LYS A 101 6.93 -14.54 8.92
C LYS A 101 8.33 -14.55 9.52
N VAL A 102 8.50 -13.75 10.57
CA VAL A 102 9.69 -13.74 11.43
C VAL A 102 9.81 -15.12 12.07
N LYS A 103 10.95 -15.77 11.88
CA LYS A 103 11.40 -16.87 12.72
C LYS A 103 11.86 -16.23 14.03
N GLU A 104 11.12 -16.50 15.09
CA GLU A 104 11.56 -16.24 16.46
C GLU A 104 12.05 -17.58 17.01
N GLU A 105 13.34 -17.64 17.34
CA GLU A 105 13.92 -18.68 18.18
C GLU A 105 13.42 -18.41 19.60
N VAL A 106 12.66 -19.35 20.16
CA VAL A 106 12.34 -19.38 21.59
C VAL A 106 12.77 -20.74 22.11
N GLU A 107 13.54 -20.68 23.20
CA GLU A 107 14.07 -21.77 24.01
C GLU A 107 13.00 -22.78 24.45
N GLU A 108 13.49 -23.97 24.78
CA GLU A 108 12.81 -25.16 25.26
C GLU A 108 11.76 -24.89 26.36
N GLU A 109 10.52 -25.33 26.14
CA GLU A 109 9.65 -25.92 27.18
C GLU A 109 8.58 -26.82 26.51
N GLU A 110 8.29 -27.96 27.15
CA GLU A 110 7.55 -29.14 26.65
C GLU A 110 6.07 -28.92 26.24
N PRO A 111 5.46 -29.87 25.49
CA PRO A 111 4.26 -29.62 24.68
C PRO A 111 2.95 -29.79 25.46
N ALA A 112 2.02 -28.86 25.28
CA ALA A 112 0.60 -29.08 25.56
C ALA A 112 -0.15 -29.12 24.23
N GLU A 113 -0.63 -30.31 23.88
CA GLU A 113 -1.56 -30.57 22.79
C GLU A 113 -2.93 -29.97 23.12
N GLU A 114 -3.36 -28.92 22.42
CA GLU A 114 -4.77 -28.52 22.35
C GLU A 114 -5.13 -28.04 20.93
N ASP A 115 -5.86 -28.90 20.21
CA ASP A 115 -6.74 -28.70 19.05
C ASP A 115 -6.31 -27.76 17.89
N ASP A 116 -5.61 -28.35 16.92
CA ASP A 116 -5.34 -27.79 15.58
C ASP A 116 -6.51 -27.98 14.57
N GLU A 117 -7.75 -28.19 15.02
CA GLU A 117 -8.88 -28.39 14.10
C GLU A 117 -9.28 -27.09 13.38
N ASP A 118 -9.23 -25.95 14.07
CA ASP A 118 -9.59 -24.64 13.51
C ASP A 118 -8.57 -24.14 12.48
N SER A 119 -7.28 -24.40 12.73
CA SER A 119 -6.19 -24.06 11.80
C SER A 119 -6.28 -24.83 10.48
N ALA A 120 -6.72 -26.10 10.54
CA ALA A 120 -6.92 -26.93 9.36
C ALA A 120 -8.16 -26.48 8.54
N GLU A 121 -9.22 -26.02 9.20
CA GLU A 121 -10.41 -25.51 8.51
C GLU A 121 -10.14 -24.17 7.81
N LEU A 122 -9.41 -23.26 8.46
CA LEU A 122 -8.96 -21.99 7.86
C LEU A 122 -8.01 -22.22 6.67
N ALA A 123 -7.10 -23.20 6.77
CA ALA A 123 -6.23 -23.58 5.66
C ALA A 123 -7.04 -24.12 4.45
N ARG A 124 -8.12 -24.86 4.70
CA ARG A 124 -9.02 -25.35 3.64
C ARG A 124 -9.85 -24.24 2.99
N GLN A 125 -10.29 -23.25 3.77
CA GLN A 125 -10.96 -22.06 3.23
C GLN A 125 -10.02 -21.19 2.38
N LEU A 126 -8.78 -21.02 2.80
CA LEU A 126 -7.76 -20.23 2.08
C LEU A 126 -7.23 -20.95 0.81
N SER A 127 -7.29 -22.28 0.79
CA SER A 127 -6.86 -23.12 -0.34
C SER A 127 -7.79 -23.08 -1.57
N GLY A 128 -8.90 -22.33 -1.55
CA GLY A 128 -9.72 -22.13 -2.75
C GLY A 128 -10.39 -23.42 -3.26
N GLY A 129 -11.00 -24.19 -2.36
CA GLY A 129 -11.79 -25.39 -2.70
C GLY A 129 -13.12 -25.04 -3.39
N THR A 130 -13.09 -24.64 -4.66
CA THR A 130 -14.30 -24.64 -5.50
C THR A 130 -14.50 -26.03 -6.11
N ARG A 131 -15.49 -26.79 -5.59
CA ARG A 131 -16.49 -27.56 -6.37
C ARG A 131 -17.26 -28.55 -5.50
N GLY A 132 -18.59 -28.46 -5.56
CA GLY A 132 -19.44 -29.64 -5.58
C GLY A 132 -20.35 -29.88 -4.39
N THR A 133 -21.48 -29.17 -4.36
CA THR A 133 -22.84 -29.71 -4.20
C THR A 133 -22.99 -31.03 -3.42
N ARG A 134 -23.44 -30.96 -2.15
CA ARG A 134 -24.42 -31.92 -1.60
C ARG A 134 -25.11 -31.43 -0.32
N GLY A 135 -25.90 -30.36 -0.44
CA GLY A 135 -26.93 -30.03 0.53
C GLY A 135 -28.25 -30.69 0.13
N THR A 136 -28.68 -31.71 0.88
CA THR A 136 -29.98 -32.36 0.72
C THR A 136 -31.07 -31.60 1.48
N ARG A 137 -32.25 -31.57 0.86
CA ARG A 137 -33.60 -31.66 1.46
C ARG A 137 -34.33 -30.37 1.90
N GLY A 138 -35.49 -30.17 1.28
CA GLY A 138 -36.59 -29.26 1.66
C GLY A 138 -37.29 -28.72 0.41
N THR A 139 -38.29 -29.42 -0.16
CA THR A 139 -39.74 -29.10 -0.02
C THR A 139 -40.03 -27.65 -0.44
N SER A 140 -40.82 -27.29 -1.45
CA SER A 140 -41.98 -27.92 -2.08
C SER A 140 -42.40 -27.10 -3.31
N SER A 141 -42.99 -27.76 -4.30
CA SER A 141 -44.18 -27.32 -5.04
C SER A 141 -44.28 -25.83 -5.46
N ASN A 142 -44.09 -25.53 -6.75
CA ASN A 142 -45.22 -24.98 -7.50
C ASN A 142 -45.15 -25.29 -9.01
N ARG A 143 -46.32 -25.60 -9.54
CA ARG A 143 -46.60 -25.99 -10.93
C ARG A 143 -46.81 -24.76 -11.83
N ARG A 144 -46.83 -25.06 -13.14
CA ARG A 144 -47.56 -24.44 -14.27
C ARG A 144 -46.63 -23.71 -15.25
N ARG A 145 -46.30 -24.32 -16.41
CA ARG A 145 -47.07 -24.36 -17.69
C ARG A 145 -47.50 -22.97 -18.16
N GLY A 146 -47.06 -22.61 -19.38
CA GLY A 146 -47.63 -21.50 -20.14
C GLY A 146 -46.83 -21.16 -21.39
N SER A 147 -47.05 -21.90 -22.47
CA SER A 147 -46.74 -21.48 -23.83
C SER A 147 -47.61 -20.27 -24.22
N ALA A 148 -47.03 -19.24 -24.82
CA ALA A 148 -47.76 -18.40 -25.77
C ALA A 148 -46.80 -17.65 -26.70
N LYS A 149 -47.08 -17.85 -27.98
CA LYS A 149 -46.59 -17.22 -29.19
C LYS A 149 -47.21 -15.82 -29.33
N SER A 150 -46.46 -14.84 -29.84
CA SER A 150 -47.02 -13.72 -30.59
C SER A 150 -45.96 -13.16 -31.54
N GLU A 151 -46.29 -13.22 -32.83
CA GLU A 151 -45.58 -12.62 -33.96
C GLU A 151 -46.00 -11.14 -34.12
N ASP A 152 -45.06 -10.37 -34.69
CA ASP A 152 -45.19 -9.16 -35.51
C ASP A 152 -45.90 -7.89 -34.98
N ALA A 153 -45.11 -6.81 -34.85
CA ALA A 153 -45.39 -5.53 -35.50
C ALA A 153 -44.16 -4.60 -35.54
N ASP A 154 -43.85 -4.20 -36.75
CA ASP A 154 -42.81 -3.29 -37.25
C ASP A 154 -42.77 -1.91 -36.55
N THR A 155 -41.61 -1.54 -36.01
CA THR A 155 -41.18 -0.13 -35.89
C THR A 155 -39.66 -0.05 -35.97
N SER A 156 -39.16 0.29 -37.15
CA SER A 156 -37.79 0.73 -37.39
C SER A 156 -37.43 1.93 -36.49
N ALA A 157 -36.77 1.66 -35.36
CA ALA A 157 -36.09 2.66 -34.55
C ALA A 157 -34.63 2.23 -34.38
N ARG A 158 -33.74 3.00 -35.05
CA ARG A 158 -32.28 2.85 -35.09
C ARG A 158 -31.68 2.40 -33.76
N LYS A 159 -30.76 1.43 -33.82
CA LYS A 159 -29.75 1.16 -32.78
C LYS A 159 -29.19 2.49 -32.24
N PRO A 160 -29.07 2.70 -30.92
CA PRO A 160 -28.27 3.81 -30.42
C PRO A 160 -26.83 3.59 -30.90
N ALA A 161 -26.36 4.48 -31.78
CA ALA A 161 -24.98 4.46 -32.23
C ALA A 161 -24.07 4.48 -31.00
N GLY A 162 -23.03 3.64 -31.04
CA GLY A 162 -22.12 3.43 -29.92
C GLY A 162 -21.68 4.74 -29.29
N ARG A 163 -21.61 4.75 -27.96
CA ARG A 163 -21.11 5.86 -27.15
C ARG A 163 -19.86 6.45 -27.82
N ALA A 164 -19.99 7.64 -28.40
CA ALA A 164 -18.86 8.37 -28.94
C ALA A 164 -17.84 8.51 -27.81
N ALA A 165 -16.64 7.96 -28.02
CA ALA A 165 -15.56 8.09 -27.06
C ALA A 165 -15.32 9.58 -26.78
N PHE A 166 -15.21 9.92 -25.50
CA PHE A 166 -15.01 11.29 -25.05
C PHE A 166 -13.75 11.87 -25.72
N ASN A 167 -13.94 12.81 -26.65
CA ASN A 167 -12.86 13.53 -27.30
C ASN A 167 -12.76 14.95 -26.73
N PRO A 168 -11.83 15.20 -25.79
CA PRO A 168 -11.71 16.50 -25.12
C PRO A 168 -11.26 17.62 -26.06
N LEU A 169 -10.78 17.30 -27.26
CA LEU A 169 -10.31 18.28 -28.25
C LEU A 169 -11.45 18.84 -29.12
N VAL A 170 -12.67 18.30 -29.04
CA VAL A 170 -13.80 18.77 -29.86
C VAL A 170 -14.18 20.22 -29.55
N ASN A 171 -13.89 20.69 -28.33
CA ASN A 171 -14.16 22.07 -27.91
C ASN A 171 -12.88 22.90 -27.69
N ALA A 172 -11.71 22.40 -28.06
CA ALA A 172 -10.46 23.13 -27.87
C ALA A 172 -10.30 24.21 -28.94
N ALA A 173 -10.44 25.48 -28.56
CA ALA A 173 -10.16 26.62 -29.43
C ALA A 173 -8.67 26.95 -29.43
N ALA A 174 -8.09 27.20 -30.61
CA ALA A 174 -6.69 27.57 -30.75
C ALA A 174 -6.42 28.98 -30.17
N PRO A 175 -5.25 29.21 -29.54
CA PRO A 175 -4.91 30.51 -28.98
C PRO A 175 -4.79 31.56 -30.08
N ARG A 176 -5.55 32.65 -29.94
CA ARG A 176 -5.52 33.79 -30.88
C ARG A 176 -4.20 34.56 -30.65
N LYS A 177 -3.37 34.68 -31.69
CA LYS A 177 -2.21 35.60 -31.66
C LYS A 177 -2.70 37.03 -31.47
N SER A 178 -2.38 37.64 -30.33
CA SER A 178 -2.41 39.10 -30.21
C SER A 178 -1.27 39.66 -31.05
N LYS A 179 -1.59 40.59 -31.94
CA LYS A 179 -0.60 41.34 -32.71
C LYS A 179 -0.17 42.51 -31.83
N SER A 180 1.12 42.48 -31.44
CA SER A 180 1.80 43.59 -30.77
C SER A 180 1.98 44.78 -31.71
#